data_AF-A0A2U3CK97-F1
#
_entry.id   AF-A0A2U3CK97-F1
#
_cell.length_a   1.000
_cell.length_b   1.000
_cell.length_c   1.000
_cell.angle_alpha   90.00
_cell.angle_beta   90.00
_cell.angle_gamma   90.00
#
_symmetry.space_group_name_H-M   'P 1'
#
loop_
_entity.id
_entity.type
_entity.pdbx_description
1 polymer ?
#
loop_
_entity_poly.entity_id
_entity_poly.type
_entity_poly.pdbx_seq_one_letter_code
_entity_poly.pdbx_strand_id
1 'polypeptide(L)'
;MVRKVKEEKPIPLGQVYEFLQLREESGINYVQRVTAQHAENLSRDAAYSEEVLEMLQSEFDLTRLLAVQIVNLNPKTATDVKAVTRDRLTDDQVEQLLERYSGFVLKVKVAMEEKKSEEEEPTEIDETFEDL
;
A
#
# COMPACT_ATOMS: atom_id res chain seq x y z
N MET A 1 -4.21 -23.01 28.46
CA MET A 1 -3.91 -23.52 27.10
C MET A 1 -3.15 -22.45 26.34
N VAL A 2 -2.03 -22.79 25.70
CA VAL A 2 -1.25 -21.88 24.87
C VAL A 2 -1.87 -21.88 23.47
N ARG A 3 -2.22 -20.71 22.93
CA ARG A 3 -2.69 -20.59 21.54
C ARG A 3 -1.52 -20.88 20.59
N LYS A 4 -1.73 -21.73 19.58
CA LYS A 4 -0.73 -22.03 18.55
C LYS A 4 -1.02 -21.20 17.30
N VAL A 5 0.01 -20.54 16.77
CA VAL A 5 -0.06 -19.84 15.48
C VAL A 5 -0.17 -20.88 14.36
N LYS A 6 -1.19 -20.74 13.51
CA LYS A 6 -1.40 -21.64 12.36
C LYS A 6 -0.62 -21.17 11.13
N GLU A 7 -0.58 -19.86 10.92
CA GLU A 7 0.04 -19.21 9.77
C GLU A 7 0.46 -17.79 10.15
N GLU A 8 1.55 -17.32 9.56
CA GLU A 8 2.05 -15.96 9.70
C GLU A 8 2.52 -15.46 8.34
N LYS A 9 2.03 -14.27 7.95
CA LYS A 9 2.30 -13.67 6.64
C LYS A 9 2.60 -12.18 6.84
N PRO A 10 3.79 -11.68 6.44
CA PRO A 10 4.07 -10.25 6.45
C PRO A 10 3.11 -9.49 5.53
N ILE A 11 2.72 -8.28 5.92
CA ILE A 11 1.83 -7.41 5.15
C ILE A 11 2.44 -6.00 5.00
N PRO A 12 2.23 -5.31 3.87
CA PRO A 12 2.65 -3.92 3.69
C PRO A 12 1.92 -2.93 4.60
N LEU A 13 2.52 -1.76 4.83
CA LEU A 13 1.95 -0.70 5.66
C LEU A 13 0.60 -0.19 5.13
N GLY A 14 0.39 -0.17 3.80
CA GLY A 14 -0.90 0.19 3.23
C GLY A 14 -2.03 -0.76 3.64
N GLN A 15 -1.78 -2.07 3.63
CA GLN A 15 -2.74 -3.06 4.14
C GLN A 15 -2.94 -2.92 5.66
N VAL A 16 -1.89 -2.58 6.41
CA VAL A 16 -2.01 -2.29 7.85
C VAL A 16 -2.95 -1.11 8.09
N TYR A 17 -2.80 -0.04 7.31
CA TYR A 17 -3.69 1.13 7.38
C TYR A 17 -5.15 0.74 7.10
N GLU A 18 -5.41 0.01 6.01
CA GLU A 18 -6.76 -0.46 5.65
C GLU A 18 -7.40 -1.30 6.77
N PHE A 19 -6.64 -2.23 7.37
CA PHE A 19 -7.15 -3.04 8.48
C PHE A 19 -7.44 -2.22 9.75
N LEU A 20 -6.66 -1.18 10.01
CA LEU A 20 -6.90 -0.30 11.15
C LEU A 20 -8.08 0.66 10.91
N GLN A 21 -8.29 1.11 9.68
CA GLN A 21 -9.46 1.91 9.29
C GLN A 21 -10.76 1.10 9.43
N LEU A 22 -10.79 -0.14 8.92
CA LEU A 22 -11.93 -1.06 9.12
C LEU A 22 -12.24 -1.29 10.61
N ARG A 23 -11.21 -1.26 11.46
CA ARG A 23 -11.37 -1.43 12.91
C ARG A 23 -11.79 -0.15 13.61
N GLU A 24 -11.47 1.03 13.06
CA GLU A 24 -11.81 2.32 13.66
C GLU A 24 -13.33 2.47 13.85
N GLU A 25 -14.13 1.90 12.95
CA GLU A 25 -15.60 1.80 13.07
C GLU A 25 -16.04 1.15 14.40
N SER A 26 -15.24 0.21 14.92
CA SER A 26 -15.50 -0.51 16.19
C SER A 26 -14.70 0.06 17.37
N GLY A 27 -13.89 1.09 17.15
CA GLY A 27 -12.99 1.69 18.13
C GLY A 27 -11.58 1.08 18.15
N ILE A 28 -10.58 1.94 17.99
CA ILE A 28 -9.16 1.62 18.15
C ILE A 28 -8.55 2.36 19.33
N ASN A 29 -7.59 1.71 20.01
CA ASN A 29 -6.87 2.34 21.12
C ASN A 29 -5.82 3.35 20.62
N TYR A 30 -5.21 4.10 21.54
CA TYR A 30 -4.23 5.14 21.21
C TYR A 30 -3.05 4.61 20.38
N VAL A 31 -2.46 3.47 20.76
CA VAL A 31 -1.32 2.88 20.04
C VAL A 31 -1.72 2.51 18.61
N GLN A 32 -2.89 1.88 18.45
CA GLN A 32 -3.42 1.52 17.14
C GLN A 32 -3.69 2.75 16.26
N ARG A 33 -4.18 3.85 16.84
CA ARG A 33 -4.39 5.12 16.14
C ARG A 33 -3.07 5.73 15.66
N VAL A 34 -2.05 5.75 16.52
CA VAL A 34 -0.70 6.21 16.15
C VAL A 34 -0.12 5.33 15.04
N THR A 35 -0.30 4.01 15.13
CA THR A 35 0.12 3.08 14.08
C THR A 35 -0.60 3.34 12.76
N ALA A 36 -1.92 3.58 12.79
CA ALA A 36 -2.70 3.89 11.60
C ALA A 36 -2.19 5.16 10.92
N GLN A 37 -1.97 6.22 11.70
CA GLN A 37 -1.42 7.47 11.17
C GLN A 37 -0.03 7.30 10.56
N HIS A 38 0.82 6.49 11.20
CA HIS A 38 2.15 6.21 10.68
C HIS A 38 2.09 5.39 9.37
N ALA A 39 1.22 4.38 9.34
CA ALA A 39 1.01 3.54 8.17
C ALA A 39 0.49 4.37 6.98
N GLU A 40 -0.53 5.19 7.19
CA GLU A 40 -1.10 6.10 6.19
C GLU A 40 -0.02 7.00 5.56
N ASN A 41 0.78 7.66 6.40
CA ASN A 41 1.79 8.62 5.94
C ASN A 41 2.87 7.97 5.09
N LEU A 42 3.24 6.72 5.39
CA LEU A 42 4.30 6.00 4.67
C LEU A 42 3.79 5.26 3.43
N SER A 43 2.51 4.87 3.40
CA SER A 43 1.95 4.07 2.30
C SER A 43 1.13 4.86 1.28
N ARG A 44 0.88 6.15 1.52
CA ARG A 44 -0.04 6.98 0.71
C ARG A 44 0.13 6.84 -0.81
N ASP A 45 1.37 6.83 -1.28
CA ASP A 45 1.70 6.74 -2.71
C ASP A 45 2.33 5.40 -3.11
N ALA A 46 2.30 4.40 -2.22
CA ALA A 46 2.93 3.11 -2.45
C ALA A 46 1.97 2.15 -3.17
N ALA A 47 2.51 1.32 -4.06
CA ALA A 47 1.72 0.26 -4.70
C ALA A 47 1.82 -1.02 -3.87
N TYR A 48 0.83 -1.27 -3.01
CA TYR A 48 0.88 -2.35 -2.00
C TYR A 48 -0.09 -3.52 -2.21
N SER A 49 -0.52 -3.77 -3.45
CA SER A 49 -1.40 -4.89 -3.79
C SER A 49 -0.69 -6.26 -3.70
N GLU A 50 -1.46 -7.34 -3.55
CA GLU A 50 -0.89 -8.70 -3.61
C GLU A 50 -0.26 -9.01 -4.97
N GLU A 51 -0.77 -8.43 -6.06
CA GLU A 51 -0.19 -8.54 -7.40
C GLU A 51 1.28 -8.05 -7.43
N VAL A 52 1.56 -6.92 -6.77
CA VAL A 52 2.94 -6.39 -6.66
C VAL A 52 3.82 -7.34 -5.86
N LEU A 53 3.30 -7.90 -4.77
CA LEU A 53 4.05 -8.84 -3.93
C LEU A 53 4.31 -10.16 -4.67
N GLU A 54 3.36 -10.65 -5.47
CA GLU A 54 3.53 -11.85 -6.29
C GLU A 54 4.53 -11.64 -7.41
N MET A 55 4.48 -10.49 -8.09
CA MET A 55 5.49 -10.09 -9.09
C MET A 55 6.89 -10.05 -8.48
N LEU A 56 7.07 -9.38 -7.33
CA LEU A 56 8.36 -9.29 -6.66
C LEU A 56 8.91 -10.66 -6.21
N GLN A 57 8.03 -11.57 -5.79
CA GLN A 57 8.44 -12.92 -5.38
C GLN A 57 8.76 -13.82 -6.57
N SER A 58 7.94 -13.78 -7.63
CA SER A 58 8.06 -14.71 -8.76
C SER A 58 9.09 -14.29 -9.79
N GLU A 59 9.17 -13.00 -10.13
CA GLU A 59 10.08 -12.49 -11.17
C GLU A 59 11.50 -12.27 -10.65
N PHE A 60 11.64 -11.95 -9.36
CA PHE A 60 12.92 -11.56 -8.74
C PHE A 60 13.38 -12.50 -7.61
N ASP A 61 12.69 -13.63 -7.40
CA ASP A 61 12.99 -14.63 -6.35
C ASP A 61 13.16 -14.01 -4.94
N LEU A 62 12.38 -12.98 -4.65
CA LEU A 62 12.43 -12.31 -3.36
C LEU A 62 11.53 -13.03 -2.37
N THR A 63 11.98 -13.19 -1.12
CA THR A 63 11.08 -13.63 -0.05
C THR A 63 9.97 -12.61 0.16
N ARG A 64 8.78 -13.04 0.61
CA ARG A 64 7.68 -12.13 0.94
C ARG A 64 8.09 -10.97 1.85
N LEU A 65 8.95 -11.23 2.84
CA LEU A 65 9.43 -10.19 3.75
C LEU A 65 10.17 -9.08 3.01
N LEU A 66 11.07 -9.43 2.08
CA LEU A 66 11.78 -8.45 1.25
C LEU A 66 10.82 -7.74 0.30
N ALA A 67 9.88 -8.45 -0.32
CA ALA A 67 8.88 -7.84 -1.19
C ALA A 67 8.06 -6.78 -0.44
N VAL A 68 7.61 -7.10 0.77
CA VAL A 68 6.91 -6.15 1.66
C VAL A 68 7.81 -4.96 2.02
N GLN A 69 9.09 -5.18 2.30
CA GLN A 69 10.02 -4.08 2.59
C GLN A 69 10.25 -3.17 1.39
N ILE A 70 10.36 -3.72 0.18
CA ILE A 70 10.45 -2.94 -1.05
C ILE A 70 9.19 -2.08 -1.23
N VAL A 71 8.00 -2.68 -1.14
CA VAL A 71 6.73 -1.96 -1.24
C VAL A 71 6.65 -0.82 -0.20
N ASN A 72 7.01 -1.10 1.05
CA ASN A 72 7.00 -0.09 2.12
C ASN A 72 7.99 1.05 1.89
N LEU A 73 9.10 0.77 1.21
CA LEU A 73 10.12 1.77 0.89
C LEU A 73 9.74 2.61 -0.33
N ASN A 74 8.80 2.11 -1.16
CA ASN A 74 8.32 2.75 -2.37
C ASN A 74 9.46 3.25 -3.27
N PRO A 75 10.32 2.34 -3.78
CA PRO A 75 11.61 2.68 -4.36
C PRO A 75 11.48 3.54 -5.61
N LYS A 76 12.40 4.51 -5.74
CA LYS A 76 12.51 5.39 -6.92
C LYS A 76 13.88 5.27 -7.59
N THR A 77 14.87 4.77 -6.86
CA THR A 77 16.26 4.70 -7.30
C THR A 77 16.84 3.30 -7.08
N ALA A 78 17.92 2.97 -7.79
CA ALA A 78 18.60 1.68 -7.60
C ALA A 78 19.12 1.50 -6.16
N THR A 79 19.52 2.60 -5.52
CA THR A 79 19.97 2.61 -4.12
C THR A 79 18.87 2.14 -3.17
N ASP A 80 17.62 2.56 -3.42
CA ASP A 80 16.45 2.19 -2.61
C ASP A 80 16.23 0.67 -2.63
N VAL A 81 16.29 0.07 -3.81
CA VAL A 81 16.13 -1.38 -4.01
C VAL A 81 17.29 -2.11 -3.34
N LYS A 82 18.54 -1.69 -3.60
CA LYS A 82 19.75 -2.29 -3.03
C LYS A 82 19.83 -2.16 -1.51
N ALA A 83 19.22 -1.14 -0.91
CA ALA A 83 19.14 -1.03 0.55
C ALA A 83 18.40 -2.21 1.19
N VAL A 84 17.44 -2.80 0.47
CA VAL A 84 16.65 -3.95 0.93
C VAL A 84 17.24 -5.27 0.42
N THR A 85 17.58 -5.35 -0.87
CA THR A 85 18.00 -6.59 -1.52
C THR A 85 19.49 -6.88 -1.37
N ARG A 86 20.30 -5.87 -1.03
CA ARG A 86 21.77 -5.94 -0.99
C ARG A 86 22.31 -6.44 -2.34
N ASP A 87 23.11 -7.49 -2.34
CA ASP A 87 23.75 -8.05 -3.53
C ASP A 87 22.92 -9.19 -4.17
N ARG A 88 21.65 -9.37 -3.77
CA ARG A 88 20.80 -10.47 -4.27
C ARG A 88 20.32 -10.27 -5.71
N LEU A 89 20.22 -9.02 -6.15
CA LEU A 89 19.78 -8.68 -7.51
C LEU A 89 20.95 -8.08 -8.27
N THR A 90 21.07 -8.45 -9.55
CA THR A 90 22.00 -7.78 -10.47
C THR A 90 21.51 -6.36 -10.78
N ASP A 91 22.39 -5.52 -11.31
CA ASP A 91 22.03 -4.16 -11.72
C ASP A 91 20.88 -4.16 -12.75
N ASP A 92 20.92 -5.08 -13.72
CA ASP A 92 19.86 -5.26 -14.71
C ASP A 92 18.52 -5.67 -14.07
N GLN A 93 18.54 -6.52 -13.05
CA GLN A 93 17.34 -6.91 -12.30
C GLN A 93 16.80 -5.74 -11.47
N VAL A 94 17.67 -4.92 -10.88
CA VAL A 94 17.27 -3.73 -10.13
C VAL A 94 16.59 -2.71 -11.06
N GLU A 95 17.12 -2.50 -12.26
CA GLU A 95 16.51 -1.60 -13.25
C GLU A 95 15.14 -2.11 -13.71
N GLN A 96 15.04 -3.41 -14.04
CA GLN A 96 13.76 -4.04 -14.41
C GLN A 96 12.73 -3.96 -13.28
N LEU A 97 13.15 -4.18 -12.03
CA LEU A 97 12.27 -4.08 -10.87
C LEU A 97 11.69 -2.67 -10.74
N LEU A 98 12.54 -1.64 -10.85
CA LEU A 98 12.11 -0.25 -10.78
C LEU A 98 11.12 0.10 -11.89
N GLU A 99 11.40 -0.31 -13.12
CA GLU A 99 10.52 -0.08 -14.26
C GLU A 99 9.14 -0.72 -14.01
N ARG A 100 9.12 -2.01 -13.67
CA ARG A 100 7.87 -2.74 -13.39
C ARG A 100 7.10 -2.12 -12.23
N TYR A 101 7.78 -1.85 -11.12
CA TYR A 101 7.19 -1.27 -9.93
C TYR A 101 6.60 0.13 -10.20
N SER A 102 7.29 0.95 -10.98
CA SER A 102 6.80 2.29 -11.36
C SER A 102 5.48 2.24 -12.12
N GLY A 103 5.29 1.22 -12.98
CA GLY A 103 4.03 0.99 -13.68
C GLY A 103 2.85 0.73 -12.73
N PHE A 104 3.09 0.01 -11.62
CA PHE A 104 2.07 -0.19 -10.59
C PHE A 104 1.76 1.09 -9.83
N VAL A 105 2.77 1.88 -9.48
CA VAL A 105 2.58 3.18 -8.81
C VAL A 105 1.75 4.14 -9.67
N LEU A 106 1.99 4.17 -10.99
CA LEU A 106 1.21 4.99 -11.92
C LEU A 106 -0.26 4.55 -11.96
N LYS A 107 -0.53 3.25 -12.03
CA LYS A 107 -1.91 2.73 -11.97
C LYS A 107 -2.65 3.14 -10.70
N VAL A 108 -1.96 3.08 -9.55
CA VAL A 108 -2.53 3.51 -8.26
C VAL A 108 -2.87 5.00 -8.28
N LYS A 109 -1.96 5.84 -8.78
CA LYS A 109 -2.19 7.29 -8.86
C LYS A 109 -3.39 7.64 -9.74
N VAL A 110 -3.51 7.03 -10.92
CA VAL A 110 -4.65 7.24 -11.81
C VAL A 110 -5.96 6.86 -11.12
N ALA A 111 -6.00 5.69 -10.47
CA ALA A 111 -7.19 5.24 -9.75
C ALA A 111 -7.56 6.16 -8.56
N MET A 112 -6.58 6.79 -7.91
CA MET A 112 -6.84 7.77 -6.84
C MET A 112 -7.38 9.10 -7.39
N GLU A 113 -6.87 9.56 -8.53
CA GLU A 113 -7.34 10.78 -9.19
C GLU A 113 -8.78 10.62 -9.70
N GLU A 114 -9.12 9.47 -10.28
CA GLU A 114 -10.49 9.13 -10.73
C GLU A 114 -11.48 9.16 -9.56
N LYS A 115 -11.18 8.49 -8.44
CA LYS A 115 -12.04 8.51 -7.24
C LYS A 115 -12.27 9.90 -6.69
N LYS A 116 -11.25 10.74 -6.70
CA LYS A 116 -11.38 12.13 -6.24
C LYS A 116 -12.32 12.94 -7.13
N SER A 117 -12.29 12.70 -8.45
CA SER A 117 -13.21 13.37 -9.38
C SER A 117 -14.66 12.91 -9.24
N GLU A 118 -14.91 11.67 -8.83
CA GLU A 118 -16.26 11.14 -8.58
C GLU A 118 -16.86 11.66 -7.26
N GLU A 119 -16.05 11.90 -6.22
CA GLU A 119 -16.51 12.47 -4.94
C GLU A 119 -16.80 13.99 -5.01
N GLU A 120 -16.28 14.68 -6.03
CA GLU A 120 -16.48 16.12 -6.25
C GLU A 120 -17.72 16.45 -7.11
N GLU A 121 -18.49 15.46 -7.60
CA GLU A 121 -19.79 15.76 -8.22
C GLU A 121 -20.78 16.30 -7.16
N PRO A 122 -21.25 17.55 -7.28
CA PRO A 122 -22.22 18.09 -6.34
C PRO A 122 -23.50 17.27 -6.45
N THR A 123 -23.91 16.67 -5.33
CA THR A 123 -25.31 16.30 -5.16
C THR A 123 -26.10 17.59 -5.28
N GLU A 124 -26.75 17.81 -6.43
CA GLU A 124 -27.74 18.87 -6.59
C GLU A 124 -28.78 18.68 -5.48
N ILE A 125 -28.65 19.49 -4.43
CA ILE A 125 -29.69 19.61 -3.42
C ILE A 125 -30.83 20.32 -4.14
N ASP A 126 -31.81 19.54 -4.58
CA ASP A 126 -33.09 20.03 -5.08
C ASP A 126 -33.78 20.78 -3.93
N GLU A 127 -33.54 22.10 -3.84
CA GLU A 127 -34.23 23.00 -2.94
C GLU A 127 -35.69 23.17 -3.40
N THR A 128 -36.51 22.12 -3.27
CA THR A 128 -37.96 22.27 -3.20
C THR A 128 -38.36 22.65 -1.78
N PHE A 129 -38.11 23.91 -1.42
CA PHE A 129 -38.87 24.57 -0.36
C PHE A 129 -40.26 24.89 -0.91
N GLU A 130 -41.20 23.97 -0.69
CA GLU A 130 -42.62 24.30 -0.71
C GLU A 130 -42.92 25.23 0.48
N ASP A 131 -43.00 26.54 0.22
CA ASP A 131 -43.53 27.50 1.19
C ASP A 131 -45.07 27.61 1.08
N LEU A 132 -45.66 27.17 2.18
CA LEU A 132 -46.97 27.40 2.80
C LEU A 132 -47.58 28.81 2.66
#